data_AF-A0A961G5J3-F1
#
_entry.id   AF-A0A961G5J3-F1
#
_cell.length_a   1.000
_cell.length_b   1.000
_cell.length_c   1.000
_cell.angle_alpha   90.00
_cell.angle_beta   90.00
_cell.angle_gamma   90.00
#
_symmetry.space_group_name_H-M   'P 1'
#
loop_
_entity.id
_entity.type
_entity.pdbx_description
1 polymer ?
#
loop_
_entity_poly.entity_id
_entity_poly.type
_entity_poly.pdbx_seq_one_letter_code
_entity_poly.pdbx_strand_id
1 'polypeptide(L)'
;MELACQVVPDIPTFAVDDGFTYAIPEGMTVSVGSIVRVRVSGRRRRGFVTAIFPRPDGRRLLDVDGVSGSAPTFDEHLLESARRVAEHYVAPLSNVLGRTVPPNVPRRSRRSTAPVRSTEPGPVMVTGSWAPHHRAVMDALERSGPRPIVVPTDVEAQALADALATAEEPVGRVLTASSAQSNAATTAAWVSASQDTDTVMVGTRETMLWASAAKRGWIVVEDGRRVMKSPATPTLQVRDVLLERLRNEGGTLDVIGPVPTLEVMAVADVTTIPPGRSWSPVEIVDRT
;
A
#
# COMPACT_ATOMS: atom_id res chain seq x y z
N MET A 1 -26.81 -19.63 -3.21
CA MET A 1 -26.04 -20.38 -2.20
C MET A 1 -25.82 -19.47 -1.01
N GLU A 2 -26.09 -19.94 0.20
CA GLU A 2 -25.76 -19.17 1.41
C GLU A 2 -24.22 -19.06 1.53
N LEU A 3 -23.74 -17.86 1.79
CA LEU A 3 -22.31 -17.57 1.92
C LEU A 3 -21.95 -17.24 3.37
N ALA A 4 -20.71 -17.56 3.72
CA ALA A 4 -20.07 -17.15 4.94
C ALA A 4 -18.76 -16.42 4.62
N CYS A 5 -18.25 -15.67 5.59
CA CYS A 5 -16.94 -15.05 5.50
C CYS A 5 -16.12 -15.29 6.76
N GLN A 6 -14.80 -15.29 6.59
CA GLN A 6 -13.85 -15.18 7.69
C GLN A 6 -13.56 -13.70 7.93
N VAL A 7 -13.60 -13.29 9.19
CA VAL A 7 -13.38 -11.91 9.62
C VAL A 7 -12.30 -11.89 10.69
N VAL A 8 -11.21 -11.18 10.44
CA VAL A 8 -10.21 -10.83 11.46
C VAL A 8 -10.72 -9.58 12.18
N PRO A 9 -11.08 -9.66 13.48
CA PRO A 9 -11.51 -8.49 14.23
C PRO A 9 -10.36 -7.50 14.40
N ASP A 10 -10.70 -6.22 14.44
CA ASP A 10 -9.75 -5.15 14.72
C ASP A 10 -9.44 -5.07 16.22
N ILE A 11 -8.69 -6.07 16.69
CA ILE A 11 -8.25 -6.23 18.08
C ILE A 11 -6.75 -6.53 18.02
N PRO A 12 -5.88 -5.71 18.65
CA PRO A 12 -4.43 -5.81 18.52
C PRO A 12 -3.86 -7.01 19.31
N THR A 13 -4.16 -8.24 18.89
CA THR A 13 -3.71 -9.48 19.51
C THR A 13 -3.60 -10.61 18.49
N PHE A 14 -2.54 -11.43 18.60
CA PHE A 14 -2.35 -12.62 17.76
C PHE A 14 -3.47 -13.66 17.94
N ALA A 15 -4.15 -13.65 19.09
CA ALA A 15 -5.17 -14.64 19.44
C ALA A 15 -6.40 -14.64 18.50
N VAL A 16 -6.53 -13.63 17.64
CA VAL A 16 -7.65 -13.52 16.68
C VAL A 16 -7.19 -13.42 15.22
N ASP A 17 -5.91 -13.68 14.93
CA ASP A 17 -5.37 -13.54 13.57
C ASP A 17 -5.95 -14.56 12.59
N ASP A 18 -6.36 -15.74 13.07
CA ASP A 18 -7.13 -16.72 12.28
C ASP A 18 -8.57 -16.25 11.98
N GLY A 19 -9.03 -15.19 12.65
CA GLY A 19 -10.38 -14.66 12.50
C GLY A 19 -11.49 -15.59 12.96
N PHE A 20 -12.73 -15.15 12.76
CA PHE A 20 -13.94 -15.90 13.08
C PHE A 20 -14.85 -16.00 11.86
N THR A 21 -15.63 -17.08 11.78
CA THR A 21 -16.58 -17.29 10.69
C THR A 21 -17.94 -16.66 11.02
N TYR A 22 -18.46 -15.87 10.07
CA TYR A 22 -19.77 -15.23 10.15
C TYR A 22 -20.61 -15.57 8.92
N ALA A 23 -21.93 -15.64 9.09
CA ALA A 23 -22.86 -15.74 7.98
C ALA A 23 -23.03 -14.37 7.31
N ILE A 24 -23.16 -14.36 5.98
CA ILE A 24 -23.47 -13.15 5.22
C ILE A 24 -25.00 -13.09 5.03
N PRO A 25 -25.70 -12.10 5.62
CA PRO A 25 -27.15 -11.96 5.45
C PRO A 25 -27.55 -11.76 3.99
N GLU A 26 -28.76 -12.18 3.64
CA GLU A 26 -29.32 -11.97 2.31
C GLU A 26 -29.35 -10.45 1.96
N GLY A 27 -29.01 -10.12 0.72
CA GLY A 27 -28.91 -8.73 0.24
C GLY A 27 -27.63 -7.98 0.67
N MET A 28 -26.78 -8.57 1.52
CA MET A 28 -25.50 -7.97 1.91
C MET A 28 -24.38 -8.34 0.92
N THR A 29 -23.76 -7.33 0.31
CA THR A 29 -22.59 -7.53 -0.56
C THR A 29 -21.31 -7.43 0.26
N VAL A 30 -20.55 -8.52 0.31
CA VAL A 30 -19.25 -8.61 0.99
C VAL A 30 -18.22 -9.18 0.02
N SER A 31 -16.99 -8.67 0.07
CA SER A 31 -15.80 -9.19 -0.62
C SER A 31 -14.63 -9.30 0.36
N VAL A 32 -13.57 -10.03 0.01
CA VAL A 32 -12.26 -9.85 0.66
C VAL A 32 -11.91 -8.35 0.65
N GLY A 33 -11.35 -7.87 1.77
CA GLY A 33 -11.06 -6.46 1.98
C GLY A 33 -12.23 -5.61 2.47
N SER A 34 -13.45 -6.17 2.55
CA SER A 34 -14.58 -5.44 3.13
C SER A 34 -14.37 -5.18 4.61
N ILE A 35 -14.67 -3.95 5.04
CA ILE A 35 -14.71 -3.60 6.47
C ILE A 35 -16.13 -3.88 6.96
N VAL A 36 -16.25 -4.70 7.99
CA VAL A 36 -17.55 -5.12 8.54
C VAL A 36 -17.66 -4.80 10.02
N ARG A 37 -18.90 -4.79 10.53
CA ARG A 37 -19.18 -4.85 11.96
C ARG A 37 -19.66 -6.25 12.32
N VAL A 38 -19.05 -6.81 13.35
CA VAL A 38 -19.35 -8.15 13.86
C VAL A 38 -19.40 -8.14 15.38
N ARG A 39 -19.98 -9.18 15.98
CA ARG A 39 -19.92 -9.38 17.44
C ARG A 39 -18.79 -10.33 17.81
N VAL A 40 -17.94 -9.88 18.73
CA VAL A 40 -16.88 -10.70 19.34
C VAL A 40 -17.10 -10.64 20.85
N SER A 41 -17.33 -11.79 21.47
CA SER A 41 -17.65 -11.89 22.91
C SER A 41 -18.75 -10.91 23.34
N GLY A 42 -19.83 -10.82 22.54
CA GLY A 42 -20.99 -9.95 22.79
C GLY A 42 -20.81 -8.47 22.44
N ARG A 43 -19.60 -7.99 22.17
CA ARG A 43 -19.32 -6.58 21.82
C ARG A 43 -19.26 -6.38 20.31
N ARG A 44 -19.84 -5.29 19.81
CA ARG A 44 -19.72 -4.90 18.40
C ARG A 44 -18.31 -4.37 18.13
N ARG A 45 -17.63 -4.93 17.12
CA ARG A 45 -16.27 -4.57 16.71
C ARG A 45 -16.20 -4.37 15.20
N ARG A 46 -15.27 -3.52 14.77
CA ARG A 46 -14.81 -3.47 13.38
C ARG A 46 -14.04 -4.77 13.09
N GLY A 47 -14.13 -5.27 11.87
CA GLY A 47 -13.33 -6.39 11.39
C GLY A 47 -13.09 -6.30 9.89
N PHE A 48 -12.13 -7.08 9.43
CA PHE A 48 -11.68 -7.14 8.04
C PHE A 48 -12.00 -8.51 7.47
N VAL A 49 -12.68 -8.56 6.32
CA VAL A 49 -13.01 -9.82 5.65
C VAL A 49 -11.78 -10.37 4.94
N THR A 50 -11.36 -11.58 5.30
CA THR A 50 -10.15 -12.23 4.78
C THR A 50 -10.43 -13.42 3.87
N ALA A 51 -11.65 -13.97 3.90
CA ALA A 51 -12.07 -15.03 2.99
C ALA A 51 -13.60 -15.05 2.85
N ILE A 52 -14.07 -15.55 1.70
CA ILE A 52 -15.49 -15.83 1.43
C ILE A 52 -15.61 -17.25 0.91
N PHE A 53 -16.60 -17.99 1.42
CA PHE A 53 -16.80 -19.40 1.10
C PHE A 53 -18.28 -19.78 1.24
N PRO A 54 -18.71 -20.92 0.67
CA PRO A 54 -20.03 -21.48 0.95
C PRO A 54 -20.24 -21.67 2.45
N ARG A 55 -21.44 -21.38 2.94
CA ARG A 55 -21.76 -21.54 4.36
C ARG A 55 -21.54 -23.00 4.79
N PRO A 56 -20.78 -23.27 5.88
CA PRO A 56 -20.58 -24.62 6.38
C PRO A 56 -21.87 -25.20 6.98
N ASP A 57 -22.15 -26.45 6.67
CA ASP A 57 -23.32 -27.17 7.19
C ASP A 57 -23.24 -27.42 8.70
N GLY A 58 -24.40 -27.44 9.36
CA GLY A 58 -24.51 -27.81 10.78
C GLY A 58 -23.88 -26.85 11.80
N ARG A 59 -23.32 -25.72 11.36
CA ARG A 59 -22.75 -24.69 12.24
C ARG A 59 -23.71 -23.52 12.45
N ARG A 60 -24.01 -23.22 13.72
CA ARG A 60 -24.68 -21.96 14.09
C ARG A 60 -23.66 -20.82 14.02
N LEU A 61 -23.78 -19.99 13.00
CA LEU A 61 -22.96 -18.80 12.81
C LEU A 61 -23.70 -17.56 13.32
N LEU A 62 -22.95 -16.59 13.82
CA LEU A 62 -23.47 -15.23 13.98
C LEU A 62 -23.47 -14.54 12.61
N ASP A 63 -24.43 -13.65 12.42
CA ASP A 63 -24.49 -12.82 11.22
C ASP A 63 -23.50 -11.65 11.29
N VAL A 64 -23.05 -11.20 10.13
CA VAL A 64 -22.42 -9.89 10.00
C VAL A 64 -23.45 -8.80 10.32
N ASP A 65 -23.15 -7.90 11.26
CA ASP A 65 -24.07 -6.83 11.67
C ASP A 65 -24.22 -5.72 10.60
N GLY A 66 -23.24 -5.58 9.70
CA GLY A 66 -23.25 -4.59 8.62
C GLY A 66 -21.89 -4.36 7.98
N VAL A 67 -21.90 -3.73 6.81
CA VAL A 67 -20.69 -3.35 6.05
C VAL A 67 -20.42 -1.85 6.26
N SER A 68 -19.15 -1.49 6.47
CA SER A 68 -18.69 -0.11 6.61
C SER A 68 -18.07 0.36 5.30
N GLY A 69 -18.64 1.40 4.69
CA GLY A 69 -18.18 1.91 3.39
C GLY A 69 -18.73 1.08 2.24
N SER A 70 -18.17 1.29 1.04
CA SER A 70 -18.58 0.56 -0.16
C SER A 70 -17.40 0.09 -1.02
N ALA A 71 -16.16 0.26 -0.54
CA ALA A 71 -14.95 -0.16 -1.23
C ALA A 71 -14.17 -1.15 -0.36
N PRO A 72 -13.74 -2.32 -0.89
CA PRO A 72 -12.74 -3.12 -0.20
C PRO A 72 -11.41 -2.36 -0.15
N THR A 73 -10.69 -2.48 0.96
CA THR A 73 -9.41 -1.77 1.17
C THR A 73 -8.19 -2.59 0.78
N PHE A 74 -8.37 -3.89 0.54
CA PHE A 74 -7.36 -4.82 0.05
C PHE A 74 -8.02 -5.93 -0.77
N ASP A 75 -7.23 -6.64 -1.57
CA ASP A 75 -7.61 -7.87 -2.25
C ASP A 75 -6.83 -9.06 -1.65
N GLU A 76 -6.98 -10.23 -2.25
CA GLU A 76 -6.32 -11.46 -1.81
C GLU A 76 -4.79 -11.37 -1.84
N HIS A 77 -4.21 -10.61 -2.78
CA HIS A 77 -2.76 -10.47 -2.94
C HIS A 77 -2.15 -9.52 -1.91
N LEU A 78 -2.80 -8.37 -1.66
CA LEU A 78 -2.39 -7.47 -0.58
C LEU A 78 -2.67 -8.09 0.79
N LEU A 79 -3.68 -8.95 0.94
CA LEU A 79 -3.90 -9.72 2.15
C LEU A 79 -2.72 -10.67 2.44
N GLU A 80 -2.22 -11.38 1.43
CA GLU A 80 -1.05 -12.24 1.60
C GLU A 80 0.21 -11.44 1.94
N SER A 81 0.41 -10.30 1.28
CA SER A 81 1.47 -9.34 1.65
C SER A 81 1.33 -8.88 3.10
N ALA A 82 0.12 -8.56 3.56
CA ALA A 82 -0.14 -8.15 4.92
C ALA A 82 0.17 -9.26 5.94
N ARG A 83 -0.08 -10.54 5.60
CA ARG A 83 0.32 -11.69 6.43
C ARG A 83 1.83 -11.81 6.55
N ARG A 84 2.57 -11.70 5.42
CA ARG A 84 4.04 -11.73 5.41
C ARG A 84 4.65 -10.58 6.20
N VAL A 85 4.08 -9.38 6.06
CA VAL A 85 4.49 -8.21 6.84
C VAL A 85 4.19 -8.43 8.34
N ALA A 86 3.01 -8.95 8.70
CA ALA A 86 2.66 -9.24 10.09
C ALA A 86 3.61 -10.28 10.71
N GLU A 87 3.95 -11.34 9.97
CA GLU A 87 4.93 -12.36 10.36
C GLU A 87 6.32 -11.76 10.57
N HIS A 88 6.84 -11.03 9.58
CA HIS A 88 8.18 -10.42 9.62
C HIS A 88 8.33 -9.44 10.79
N TYR A 89 7.31 -8.61 11.03
CA TYR A 89 7.33 -7.60 12.08
C TYR A 89 6.82 -8.09 13.43
N VAL A 90 6.45 -9.37 13.55
CA VAL A 90 5.85 -9.98 14.74
C VAL A 90 4.74 -9.08 15.29
N ALA A 91 3.73 -8.84 14.46
CA ALA A 91 2.63 -7.94 14.76
C ALA A 91 1.28 -8.62 14.52
N PRO A 92 0.24 -8.35 15.33
CA PRO A 92 -1.10 -8.83 15.04
C PRO A 92 -1.54 -8.42 13.64
N LEU A 93 -2.13 -9.35 12.88
CA LEU A 93 -2.56 -9.11 11.51
C LEU A 93 -3.53 -7.92 11.42
N SER A 94 -4.40 -7.76 12.42
CA SER A 94 -5.31 -6.61 12.53
C SER A 94 -4.61 -5.25 12.44
N ASN A 95 -3.40 -5.13 13.00
CA ASN A 95 -2.64 -3.88 13.01
C ASN A 95 -2.12 -3.53 11.61
N VAL A 96 -1.75 -4.54 10.81
CA VAL A 96 -1.32 -4.35 9.43
C VAL A 96 -2.53 -4.08 8.54
N LEU A 97 -3.61 -4.86 8.67
CA LEU A 97 -4.86 -4.66 7.92
C LEU A 97 -5.47 -3.27 8.19
N GLY A 98 -5.40 -2.78 9.42
CA GLY A 98 -5.87 -1.44 9.78
C GLY A 98 -5.17 -0.31 9.02
N ARG A 99 -3.93 -0.52 8.55
CA ARG A 99 -3.16 0.46 7.75
C ARG A 99 -3.45 0.42 6.25
N THR A 100 -4.15 -0.61 5.78
CA THR A 100 -4.65 -0.67 4.39
C THR A 100 -5.81 0.30 4.16
N VAL A 101 -6.45 0.74 5.26
CA VAL A 101 -7.62 1.62 5.23
C VAL A 101 -7.16 3.07 5.14
N PRO A 102 -7.65 3.87 4.17
CA PRO A 102 -7.42 5.31 4.18
C PRO A 102 -8.03 5.96 5.44
N PRO A 103 -7.65 7.20 5.80
CA PRO A 103 -8.03 7.79 7.09
C PRO A 103 -9.54 7.80 7.39
N ASN A 104 -10.38 7.91 6.35
CA ASN A 104 -11.83 7.79 6.46
C ASN A 104 -12.34 6.53 5.73
N VAL A 105 -13.49 6.02 6.18
CA VAL A 105 -14.14 4.85 5.55
C VAL A 105 -14.47 5.17 4.09
N PRO A 106 -13.89 4.44 3.11
CA PRO A 106 -14.03 4.78 1.71
C PRO A 106 -15.44 4.44 1.18
N ARG A 107 -15.98 5.35 0.38
CA ARG A 107 -17.20 5.14 -0.40
C ARG A 107 -16.84 5.20 -1.88
N ARG A 108 -17.01 4.09 -2.60
CA ARG A 108 -16.73 3.95 -4.03
C ARG A 108 -18.05 3.98 -4.81
N SER A 109 -18.07 4.67 -5.95
CA SER A 109 -19.23 4.79 -6.83
C SER A 109 -19.32 3.67 -7.87
N ARG A 110 -18.21 2.96 -8.16
CA ARG A 110 -18.19 1.89 -9.17
C ARG A 110 -17.15 0.81 -8.89
N ARG A 111 -17.55 -0.46 -8.97
CA ARG A 111 -16.66 -1.63 -8.88
C ARG A 111 -15.79 -1.69 -10.15
N SER A 112 -14.47 -1.66 -10.01
CA SER A 112 -13.57 -1.99 -11.12
C SER A 112 -13.37 -3.50 -11.11
N THR A 113 -13.71 -4.15 -12.22
CA THR A 113 -13.58 -5.60 -12.45
C THR A 113 -12.39 -5.87 -13.36
N ALA A 114 -11.25 -5.22 -13.13
CA ALA A 114 -10.05 -5.54 -13.89
C ALA A 114 -9.62 -6.97 -13.55
N PRO A 115 -9.46 -7.86 -14.54
CA PRO A 115 -9.03 -9.24 -14.28
C PRO A 115 -7.63 -9.24 -13.68
N VAL A 116 -7.46 -10.06 -12.63
CA VAL A 116 -6.16 -10.37 -12.03
C VAL A 116 -5.30 -11.03 -13.11
N ARG A 117 -4.25 -10.34 -13.57
CA ARG A 117 -3.25 -10.89 -14.49
C ARG A 117 -2.11 -11.51 -13.68
N SER A 118 -1.48 -12.55 -14.23
CA SER A 118 -0.32 -13.30 -13.69
C SER A 118 0.63 -12.54 -12.75
N THR A 119 0.87 -13.02 -11.54
CA THR A 119 1.57 -12.30 -10.45
C THR A 119 3.09 -12.46 -10.43
N GLU A 120 3.76 -12.61 -11.58
CA GLU A 120 5.21 -12.67 -11.53
C GLU A 120 5.79 -11.32 -11.10
N PRO A 121 6.71 -11.29 -10.12
CA PRO A 121 7.42 -10.08 -9.76
C PRO A 121 8.23 -9.60 -10.98
N GLY A 122 7.99 -8.36 -11.39
CA GLY A 122 8.87 -7.67 -12.32
C GLY A 122 10.12 -7.14 -11.62
N PRO A 123 10.99 -6.44 -12.36
CA PRO A 123 12.31 -6.09 -11.87
C PRO A 123 12.27 -5.10 -10.70
N VAL A 124 13.24 -5.26 -9.81
CA VAL A 124 13.68 -4.26 -8.84
C VAL A 124 14.79 -3.43 -9.46
N MET A 125 14.53 -2.14 -9.68
CA MET A 125 15.44 -1.21 -10.30
C MET A 125 16.00 -0.26 -9.25
N VAL A 126 17.32 -0.06 -9.25
CA VAL A 126 17.97 0.96 -8.42
C VAL A 126 18.56 2.03 -9.32
N THR A 127 18.14 3.28 -9.12
CA THR A 127 18.62 4.43 -9.87
C THR A 127 19.27 5.45 -8.96
N GLY A 128 20.57 5.65 -9.15
CA GLY A 128 21.32 6.77 -8.56
C GLY A 128 20.79 8.09 -9.09
N SER A 129 20.27 8.95 -8.21
CA SER A 129 19.72 10.24 -8.59
C SER A 129 20.01 11.29 -7.53
N TRP A 130 20.31 12.51 -7.95
CA TRP A 130 20.48 13.68 -7.08
C TRP A 130 19.18 14.47 -7.04
N ALA A 131 18.84 15.00 -5.87
CA ALA A 131 17.71 15.91 -5.78
C ALA A 131 17.92 17.12 -6.73
N PRO A 132 16.89 17.53 -7.49
CA PRO A 132 15.51 17.04 -7.45
C PRO A 132 15.30 15.74 -8.26
N HIS A 133 14.68 14.73 -7.65
CA HIS A 133 14.50 13.38 -8.22
C HIS A 133 13.46 13.25 -9.35
N HIS A 134 12.75 14.33 -9.69
CA HIS A 134 11.62 14.31 -10.63
C HIS A 134 11.94 13.62 -11.97
N ARG A 135 13.11 13.85 -12.57
CA ARG A 135 13.49 13.21 -13.84
C ARG A 135 13.58 11.69 -13.73
N ALA A 136 14.24 11.18 -12.69
CA ALA A 136 14.35 9.74 -12.47
C ALA A 136 12.98 9.11 -12.16
N VAL A 137 12.09 9.87 -11.49
CA VAL A 137 10.71 9.42 -11.23
C VAL A 137 9.92 9.34 -12.54
N MET A 138 10.04 10.34 -13.43
CA MET A 138 9.42 10.31 -14.77
C MET A 138 9.87 9.07 -15.56
N ASP A 139 11.17 8.82 -15.63
CA ASP A 139 11.72 7.65 -16.31
C ASP A 139 11.18 6.35 -15.70
N ALA A 140 11.00 6.28 -14.37
CA ALA A 140 10.41 5.12 -13.70
C ALA A 140 8.91 4.94 -13.96
N LEU A 141 8.16 6.04 -14.13
CA LEU A 141 6.72 6.00 -14.43
C LEU A 141 6.45 5.29 -15.77
N GLU A 142 7.32 5.46 -16.76
CA GLU A 142 7.20 4.79 -18.07
C GLU A 142 7.16 3.26 -17.97
N ARG A 143 7.83 2.68 -16.97
CA ARG A 143 7.91 1.23 -16.73
C ARG A 143 6.90 0.72 -15.70
N SER A 144 6.24 1.62 -14.97
CA SER A 144 5.43 1.29 -13.80
C SER A 144 4.02 0.79 -14.15
N GLY A 145 3.60 0.85 -15.42
CA GLY A 145 2.25 0.47 -15.80
C GLY A 145 1.17 1.38 -15.17
N PRO A 146 -0.10 0.94 -15.11
CA PRO A 146 -1.20 1.79 -14.67
C PRO A 146 -1.16 2.04 -13.15
N ARG A 147 -1.60 3.22 -12.73
CA ARG A 147 -1.77 3.60 -11.31
C ARG A 147 -0.51 3.45 -10.45
N PRO A 148 0.64 3.96 -10.89
CA PRO A 148 1.86 3.92 -10.10
C PRO A 148 1.68 4.67 -8.78
N ILE A 149 2.41 4.20 -7.76
CA ILE A 149 2.50 4.88 -6.46
C ILE A 149 3.94 5.33 -6.28
N VAL A 150 4.12 6.64 -6.18
CA VAL A 150 5.37 7.29 -5.82
C VAL A 150 5.36 7.54 -4.31
N VAL A 151 6.37 7.02 -3.62
CA VAL A 151 6.56 7.12 -2.16
C VAL A 151 7.81 7.94 -1.87
N PRO A 152 7.71 9.28 -1.87
CA PRO A 152 8.81 10.15 -1.49
C PRO A 152 8.85 10.40 0.02
N THR A 153 9.88 11.14 0.45
CA THR A 153 9.87 11.75 1.77
C THR A 153 8.73 12.76 1.90
N ASP A 154 8.30 13.04 3.13
CA ASP A 154 7.26 14.04 3.40
C ASP A 154 7.66 15.45 2.94
N VAL A 155 8.94 15.79 3.02
CA VAL A 155 9.51 17.07 2.56
C VAL A 155 9.40 17.21 1.04
N GLU A 156 9.58 16.13 0.28
CA GLU A 156 9.62 16.16 -1.19
C GLU A 156 8.26 15.91 -1.84
N ALA A 157 7.29 15.34 -1.11
CA ALA A 157 6.03 14.89 -1.67
C ALA A 157 5.29 15.95 -2.49
N GLN A 158 5.19 17.18 -1.97
CA GLN A 158 4.47 18.25 -2.66
C GLN A 158 5.25 18.76 -3.89
N ALA A 159 6.54 19.05 -3.72
CA ALA A 159 7.38 19.54 -4.82
C ALA A 159 7.46 18.53 -5.98
N LEU A 160 7.54 17.23 -5.65
CA LEU A 160 7.52 16.17 -6.66
C LEU A 160 6.16 16.08 -7.35
N ALA A 161 5.06 16.15 -6.60
CA ALA A 161 3.72 16.14 -7.18
C ALA A 161 3.47 17.33 -8.12
N ASP A 162 3.91 18.54 -7.73
CA ASP A 162 3.79 19.75 -8.55
C ASP A 162 4.61 19.59 -9.84
N ALA A 163 5.86 19.12 -9.73
CA ALA A 163 6.72 18.89 -10.90
C ALA A 163 6.13 17.87 -11.87
N LEU A 164 5.54 16.77 -11.37
CA LEU A 164 4.86 15.77 -12.20
C LEU A 164 3.59 16.32 -12.85
N ALA A 165 2.84 17.17 -12.14
CA ALA A 165 1.60 17.76 -12.65
C ALA A 165 1.83 18.81 -13.74
N THR A 166 3.00 19.46 -13.75
CA THR A 166 3.39 20.47 -14.74
C THR A 166 4.45 19.97 -15.73
N ALA A 167 4.71 18.66 -15.78
CA ALA A 167 5.66 18.09 -16.73
C ALA A 167 5.19 18.33 -18.18
N GLU A 168 6.14 18.60 -19.09
CA GLU A 168 5.84 18.79 -20.51
C GLU A 168 5.20 17.54 -21.13
N GLU A 169 5.67 16.36 -20.70
CA GLU A 169 5.10 15.06 -21.05
C GLU A 169 4.10 14.65 -19.96
N PRO A 170 2.79 14.50 -20.28
CA PRO A 170 1.79 14.15 -19.29
C PRO A 170 1.98 12.73 -18.73
N VAL A 171 2.00 12.59 -17.41
CA VAL A 171 2.06 11.29 -16.71
C VAL A 171 0.69 10.77 -16.25
N GLY A 172 -0.39 11.42 -16.69
CA GLY A 172 -1.73 11.23 -16.16
C GLY A 172 -2.04 12.17 -14.99
N ARG A 173 -3.18 11.97 -14.35
CA ARG A 173 -3.63 12.86 -13.26
C ARG A 173 -2.88 12.58 -11.97
N VAL A 174 -2.10 13.55 -11.50
CA VAL A 174 -1.39 13.47 -10.22
C VAL A 174 -2.36 13.65 -9.05
N LEU A 175 -2.32 12.71 -8.12
CA LEU A 175 -3.08 12.71 -6.87
C LEU A 175 -2.09 12.71 -5.71
N THR A 176 -2.31 13.57 -4.73
CA THR A 176 -1.48 13.63 -3.53
C THR A 176 -2.16 12.96 -2.35
N ALA A 177 -1.36 12.25 -1.55
CA ALA A 177 -1.75 11.68 -0.26
C ALA A 177 -0.62 11.83 0.76
N SER A 178 -0.44 13.05 1.27
CA SER A 178 0.60 13.38 2.24
C SER A 178 0.04 13.66 3.64
N SER A 179 0.91 13.67 4.64
CA SER A 179 0.58 14.08 6.01
C SER A 179 0.12 15.53 6.12
N ALA A 180 0.42 16.38 5.12
CA ALA A 180 -0.03 17.76 5.08
C ALA A 180 -1.50 17.92 4.66
N GLN A 181 -2.12 16.88 4.08
CA GLN A 181 -3.50 16.92 3.62
C GLN A 181 -4.48 16.48 4.70
N SER A 182 -5.72 16.97 4.58
CA SER A 182 -6.80 16.53 5.45
C SER A 182 -7.17 15.06 5.19
N ASN A 183 -7.62 14.35 6.23
CA ASN A 183 -8.11 12.98 6.12
C ASN A 183 -9.14 12.79 5.00
N ALA A 184 -10.00 13.80 4.77
CA ALA A 184 -10.99 13.78 3.70
C ALA A 184 -10.34 13.85 2.31
N ALA A 185 -9.38 14.76 2.10
CA ALA A 185 -8.64 14.88 0.84
C ALA A 185 -7.84 13.62 0.54
N THR A 186 -7.13 13.09 1.54
CA THR A 186 -6.35 11.85 1.44
C THR A 186 -7.21 10.65 1.07
N THR A 187 -8.40 10.53 1.69
CA THR A 187 -9.35 9.45 1.35
C THR A 187 -9.92 9.64 -0.06
N ALA A 188 -10.23 10.87 -0.48
CA ALA A 188 -10.69 11.15 -1.84
C ALA A 188 -9.62 10.82 -2.90
N ALA A 189 -8.35 11.14 -2.64
CA ALA A 189 -7.24 10.78 -3.50
C ALA A 189 -7.14 9.25 -3.64
N TRP A 190 -7.20 8.51 -2.52
CA TRP A 190 -7.21 7.04 -2.55
C TRP A 190 -8.38 6.49 -3.38
N VAL A 191 -9.59 6.99 -3.16
CA VAL A 191 -10.77 6.55 -3.91
C VAL A 191 -10.59 6.83 -5.41
N SER A 192 -10.10 8.01 -5.78
CA SER A 192 -9.84 8.38 -7.18
C SER A 192 -8.81 7.46 -7.82
N ALA A 193 -7.66 7.24 -7.17
CA ALA A 193 -6.61 6.34 -7.67
C ALA A 193 -7.09 4.88 -7.79
N SER A 194 -7.98 4.44 -6.90
CA SER A 194 -8.55 3.09 -6.97
C SER A 194 -9.47 2.88 -8.18
N GLN A 195 -10.03 3.96 -8.74
CA GLN A 195 -11.04 3.93 -9.80
C GLN A 195 -10.50 4.27 -11.19
N ASP A 196 -9.51 5.14 -11.28
CA ASP A 196 -9.02 5.71 -12.54
C ASP A 196 -7.64 5.16 -12.88
N THR A 197 -7.49 4.56 -14.07
CA THR A 197 -6.20 3.97 -14.51
C THR A 197 -5.17 5.01 -14.89
N ASP A 198 -5.61 6.23 -15.25
CA ASP A 198 -4.76 7.33 -15.70
C ASP A 198 -4.41 8.27 -14.54
N THR A 199 -3.97 7.70 -13.42
CA THR A 199 -3.59 8.45 -12.22
C THR A 199 -2.21 8.07 -11.72
N VAL A 200 -1.47 9.04 -11.18
CA VAL A 200 -0.22 8.82 -10.44
C VAL A 200 -0.46 9.25 -9.00
N MET A 201 -0.29 8.33 -8.05
CA MET A 201 -0.41 8.67 -6.63
C MET A 201 0.96 9.05 -6.09
N VAL A 202 1.11 10.27 -5.60
CA VAL A 202 2.29 10.71 -4.84
C VAL A 202 1.89 10.80 -3.37
N GLY A 203 2.38 9.87 -2.56
CA GLY A 203 1.96 9.79 -1.18
C GLY A 203 3.06 9.39 -0.23
N THR A 204 2.94 9.82 1.02
CA THR A 204 3.93 9.45 2.03
C THR A 204 3.81 7.97 2.39
N ARG A 205 4.64 7.55 3.33
CA ARG A 205 4.86 6.19 3.78
C ARG A 205 3.63 5.28 3.89
N GLU A 206 2.49 5.78 4.36
CA GLU A 206 1.29 4.95 4.56
C GLU A 206 0.70 4.41 3.25
N THR A 207 0.95 5.07 2.12
CA THR A 207 0.47 4.63 0.80
C THR A 207 1.08 3.30 0.36
N MET A 208 2.18 2.87 0.97
CA MET A 208 2.81 1.57 0.72
C MET A 208 1.87 0.39 0.98
N LEU A 209 0.84 0.54 1.81
CA LEU A 209 -0.15 -0.51 2.15
C LEU A 209 -1.52 -0.27 1.49
N TRP A 210 -1.62 0.70 0.60
CA TRP A 210 -2.90 1.01 -0.03
C TRP A 210 -3.15 0.17 -1.26
N ALA A 211 -4.34 -0.43 -1.32
CA ALA A 211 -4.79 -1.13 -2.51
C ALA A 211 -5.07 -0.16 -3.66
N SER A 212 -4.75 -0.64 -4.84
CA SER A 212 -5.16 -0.18 -6.15
C SER A 212 -4.87 -1.37 -7.09
N ALA A 213 -5.48 -1.39 -8.26
CA ALA A 213 -5.66 -2.60 -9.06
C ALA A 213 -4.40 -3.44 -9.28
N ALA A 214 -4.60 -4.72 -9.62
CA ALA A 214 -3.53 -5.68 -9.91
C ALA A 214 -2.55 -5.16 -10.97
N LYS A 215 -1.24 -5.38 -10.71
CA LYS A 215 -0.06 -4.95 -11.50
C LYS A 215 0.13 -3.43 -11.63
N ARG A 216 0.90 -2.84 -10.72
CA ARG A 216 1.48 -1.49 -10.84
C ARG A 216 2.96 -1.47 -10.50
N GLY A 217 3.59 -0.33 -10.72
CA GLY A 217 4.90 0.01 -10.20
C GLY A 217 4.81 0.82 -8.92
N TRP A 218 5.74 0.54 -8.02
CA TRP A 218 6.05 1.41 -6.89
C TRP A 218 7.37 2.12 -7.15
N ILE A 219 7.42 3.41 -6.84
CA ILE A 219 8.62 4.23 -7.00
C ILE A 219 8.94 4.82 -5.63
N VAL A 220 10.02 4.35 -4.99
CA VAL A 220 10.46 4.86 -3.69
C VAL A 220 11.57 5.87 -3.91
N VAL A 221 11.45 7.06 -3.32
CA VAL A 221 12.49 8.08 -3.39
C VAL A 221 13.17 8.17 -2.04
N GLU A 222 14.50 8.02 -2.01
CA GLU A 222 15.34 8.09 -0.81
C GLU A 222 14.93 7.05 0.29
N ASP A 223 14.92 5.76 -0.06
CA ASP A 223 14.44 4.67 0.82
C ASP A 223 15.20 4.54 2.16
N GLY A 224 16.46 4.97 2.21
CA GLY A 224 17.31 4.94 3.40
C GLY A 224 17.00 6.03 4.44
N ARG A 225 16.10 6.98 4.15
CA ARG A 225 15.74 8.03 5.10
C ARG A 225 14.97 7.44 6.28
N ARG A 226 15.26 7.93 7.50
CA ARG A 226 14.55 7.49 8.72
C ARG A 226 13.03 7.66 8.63
N VAL A 227 12.55 8.65 7.88
CA VAL A 227 11.12 8.91 7.67
C VAL A 227 10.42 7.79 6.91
N MET A 228 11.18 6.94 6.19
CA MET A 228 10.73 5.72 5.49
C MET A 228 10.46 4.54 6.44
N LYS A 229 10.69 4.73 7.74
CA LYS A 229 10.25 3.82 8.80
C LYS A 229 9.08 4.39 9.59
N SER A 230 8.09 3.55 9.88
CA SER A 230 6.97 3.91 10.75
C SER A 230 7.41 4.22 12.16
N PRO A 231 7.01 5.38 12.74
CA PRO A 231 7.23 5.62 14.16
C PRO A 231 6.24 4.84 15.04
N ALA A 232 5.05 4.50 14.50
CA ALA A 232 4.03 3.73 15.21
C ALA A 232 4.26 2.22 15.02
N THR A 233 3.92 1.41 16.03
CA THR A 233 3.97 -0.06 16.00
C THR A 233 2.86 -0.65 15.13
N PRO A 234 3.16 -1.62 14.24
CA PRO A 234 4.50 -2.11 13.90
C PRO A 234 5.32 -1.07 13.12
N THR A 235 6.63 -1.00 13.41
CA THR A 235 7.55 0.01 12.86
C THR A 235 7.96 -0.27 11.40
N LEU A 236 6.96 -0.46 10.54
CA LEU A 236 7.08 -0.87 9.15
C LEU A 236 8.00 0.06 8.33
N GLN A 237 8.96 -0.54 7.64
CA GLN A 237 9.82 0.09 6.64
C GLN A 237 9.20 -0.03 5.25
N VAL A 238 9.19 1.05 4.47
CA VAL A 238 8.60 1.08 3.11
C VAL A 238 9.16 -0.01 2.21
N ARG A 239 10.48 -0.08 2.08
CA ARG A 239 11.13 -1.02 1.17
C ARG A 239 10.76 -2.47 1.51
N ASP A 240 10.72 -2.83 2.79
CA ASP A 240 10.43 -4.19 3.22
C ASP A 240 8.99 -4.57 2.87
N VAL A 241 8.04 -3.66 3.14
CA VAL A 241 6.62 -3.87 2.76
C VAL A 241 6.48 -3.98 1.25
N LEU A 242 7.10 -3.10 0.47
CA LEU A 242 6.98 -3.11 -0.99
C LEU A 242 7.65 -4.32 -1.64
N LEU A 243 8.73 -4.85 -1.05
CA LEU A 243 9.34 -6.11 -1.49
C LEU A 243 8.40 -7.30 -1.24
N GLU A 244 7.70 -7.34 -0.10
CA GLU A 244 6.66 -8.37 0.12
C GLU A 244 5.48 -8.20 -0.83
N ARG A 245 5.06 -6.96 -1.10
CA ARG A 245 4.02 -6.68 -2.08
C ARG A 245 4.43 -7.12 -3.47
N LEU A 246 5.65 -6.81 -3.92
CA LEU A 246 6.16 -7.23 -5.22
C LEU A 246 6.13 -8.76 -5.37
N ARG A 247 6.49 -9.51 -4.32
CA ARG A 247 6.45 -10.99 -4.32
C ARG A 247 5.04 -11.57 -4.45
N ASN A 248 4.03 -10.92 -3.86
CA ASN A 248 2.67 -11.47 -3.77
C ASN A 248 1.69 -10.88 -4.79
N GLU A 249 1.89 -9.62 -5.19
CA GLU A 249 1.06 -8.86 -6.13
C GLU A 249 1.68 -8.79 -7.54
N GLY A 250 2.99 -9.05 -7.69
CA GLY A 250 3.74 -8.73 -8.90
C GLY A 250 3.95 -7.23 -9.07
N GLY A 251 4.29 -6.78 -10.28
CA GLY A 251 4.51 -5.36 -10.59
C GLY A 251 5.98 -5.00 -10.74
N THR A 252 6.34 -3.74 -10.53
CA THR A 252 7.75 -3.27 -10.56
C THR A 252 8.07 -2.46 -9.31
N LEU A 253 9.35 -2.42 -8.93
CA LEU A 253 9.82 -1.57 -7.84
C LEU A 253 11.03 -0.78 -8.30
N ASP A 254 10.89 0.54 -8.42
CA ASP A 254 12.00 1.45 -8.66
C ASP A 254 12.38 2.13 -7.35
N VAL A 255 13.66 2.07 -6.98
CA VAL A 255 14.22 2.78 -5.84
C VAL A 255 15.21 3.82 -6.34
N ILE A 256 14.88 5.07 -6.08
CA ILE A 256 15.58 6.23 -6.59
C ILE A 256 16.24 6.94 -5.42
N GLY A 257 17.53 7.22 -5.54
CA GLY A 257 18.17 8.03 -4.53
C GLY A 257 19.67 8.18 -4.71
N PRO A 258 20.27 9.08 -3.94
CA PRO A 258 21.70 9.36 -4.02
C PRO A 258 22.56 8.20 -3.48
N VAL A 259 21.99 7.45 -2.54
CA VAL A 259 22.64 6.41 -1.77
C VAL A 259 21.63 5.29 -1.57
N PRO A 260 21.54 4.35 -2.53
CA PRO A 260 20.67 3.19 -2.38
C PRO A 260 21.05 2.38 -1.14
N THR A 261 20.06 1.81 -0.46
CA THR A 261 20.33 0.96 0.69
C THR A 261 20.86 -0.41 0.26
N LEU A 262 21.70 -1.02 1.11
CA LEU A 262 22.26 -2.35 0.83
C LEU A 262 21.18 -3.42 0.72
N GLU A 263 20.08 -3.26 1.46
CA GLU A 263 18.95 -4.18 1.44
C GLU A 263 18.28 -4.21 0.07
N VAL A 264 18.10 -3.06 -0.57
CA VAL A 264 17.54 -3.00 -1.94
C VAL A 264 18.59 -3.43 -2.96
N MET A 265 19.84 -3.01 -2.82
CA MET A 265 20.92 -3.42 -3.73
C MET A 265 21.13 -4.94 -3.77
N ALA A 266 20.92 -5.62 -2.65
CA ALA A 266 21.05 -7.08 -2.56
C ALA A 266 20.00 -7.85 -3.39
N VAL A 267 18.89 -7.20 -3.74
CA VAL A 267 17.77 -7.80 -4.49
C VAL A 267 17.50 -7.09 -5.82
N ALA A 268 18.29 -6.09 -6.18
CA ALA A 268 18.12 -5.32 -7.40
C ALA A 268 18.51 -6.15 -8.64
N ASP A 269 17.62 -6.20 -9.62
CA ASP A 269 17.89 -6.81 -10.92
C ASP A 269 18.80 -5.92 -11.78
N VAL A 270 18.63 -4.61 -11.65
CA VAL A 270 19.42 -3.60 -12.38
C VAL A 270 19.78 -2.46 -11.44
N THR A 271 21.05 -2.07 -11.46
CA THR A 271 21.55 -0.90 -10.73
C THR A 271 22.22 0.06 -11.71
N THR A 272 21.69 1.27 -11.80
CA THR A 272 22.24 2.35 -12.63
C THR A 272 22.65 3.49 -11.72
N ILE A 273 23.95 3.68 -11.52
CA ILE A 273 24.49 4.80 -10.73
C ILE A 273 25.27 5.71 -11.68
N PRO A 274 24.85 6.97 -11.87
CA PRO A 274 25.58 7.91 -12.73
C PRO A 274 27.03 8.06 -12.27
N PRO A 275 28.00 8.12 -13.20
CA PRO A 275 29.40 8.38 -12.84
C PRO A 275 29.55 9.79 -12.27
N GLY A 276 30.47 9.96 -11.32
CA GLY A 276 30.80 11.26 -10.75
C GLY A 276 30.63 11.31 -9.23
N ARG A 277 31.04 12.44 -8.63
CA ARG A 277 30.87 12.63 -7.20
C ARG A 277 29.38 12.81 -6.91
N SER A 278 28.94 11.98 -5.99
CA SER A 278 27.58 11.89 -5.54
C SER A 278 27.22 13.08 -4.66
N TRP A 279 28.09 13.45 -3.71
CA TRP A 279 27.80 14.52 -2.75
C TRP A 279 28.63 15.77 -3.02
N SER A 280 28.11 16.93 -2.61
CA SER A 280 28.91 18.16 -2.55
C SER A 280 30.22 17.92 -1.78
N PRO A 281 31.32 18.62 -2.11
CA PRO A 281 32.52 18.59 -1.30
C PRO A 281 32.20 18.83 0.18
N VAL A 282 32.49 17.83 1.02
CA VAL A 282 32.42 17.95 2.48
C VAL A 282 33.82 18.26 2.97
N GLU A 283 33.98 19.42 3.61
CA GLU A 283 35.18 19.80 4.33
C GLU A 283 35.05 19.33 5.78
N ILE A 284 35.95 18.45 6.23
CA ILE A 284 36.03 18.05 7.64
C ILE A 284 36.95 19.05 8.32
N VAL A 285 36.38 19.96 9.10
CA VAL A 285 37.15 20.86 9.95
C VAL A 285 37.42 20.14 11.27
N ASP A 286 38.61 19.57 11.40
CA ASP A 286 39.08 19.04 12.68
C ASP A 286 39.38 20.22 13.62
N ARG A 287 38.70 20.24 14.78
CA ARG A 287 38.95 21.23 15.83
C ARG A 287 39.79 20.56 16.90
N THR A 288 41.10 20.53 16.69
CA THR A 288 42.09 20.30 17.75
C THR A 288 42.17 21.49 18.70
#